data_AF-F9UPW8-F1
#
_entry.id   AF-F9UPW8-F1
#
_cell.length_a   1.000
_cell.length_b   1.000
_cell.length_c   1.000
_cell.angle_alpha   90.00
_cell.angle_beta   90.00
_cell.angle_gamma   90.00
#
_symmetry.space_group_name_H-M   'P 1'
#
loop_
_entity.id
_entity.type
_entity.pdbx_description
1 polymer ?
#
loop_
_entity_poly.entity_id
_entity_poly.type
_entity_poly.pdbx_seq_one_letter_code
_entity_poly.pdbx_strand_id
1 'polypeptide(L)' 'MSCYSIRQWMLHYQRDGIDGLSEATKNQHYSQTFKQKIIRAYLNGERTIQGLTNKYGLRSTSQLRNWLIKYNRD' A
#
# COMPACT_ATOMS: atom_id res chain seq x y z
N MET A 1 -17.29 16.29 0.17
CA MET A 1 -16.13 15.58 0.75
C MET A 1 -16.55 14.13 0.93
N SER A 2 -16.00 13.20 0.14
CA SER A 2 -16.47 11.81 0.18
C SER A 2 -15.99 11.13 1.48
N CYS A 3 -16.86 10.34 2.09
CA CYS A 3 -16.61 9.51 3.26
C CYS A 3 -15.40 8.55 3.13
N TYR A 4 -14.86 8.38 1.92
CA TYR A 4 -13.64 7.65 1.62
C TYR A 4 -12.40 8.32 2.22
N SER A 5 -12.33 9.66 2.17
CA SER A 5 -11.19 10.41 2.69
C SER A 5 -11.06 10.23 4.19
N ILE A 6 -12.14 10.43 4.97
CA ILE A 6 -12.08 10.36 6.44
C ILE A 6 -11.64 8.97 6.94
N ARG A 7 -12.10 7.88 6.31
CA ARG A 7 -11.69 6.52 6.69
C ARG A 7 -10.19 6.27 6.46
N GLN A 8 -9.63 6.79 5.36
CA GLN A 8 -8.19 6.68 5.11
C GLN A 8 -7.37 7.46 6.15
N TRP A 9 -7.83 8.66 6.54
CA TRP A 9 -7.18 9.45 7.58
C TRP A 9 -7.21 8.73 8.94
N MET A 10 -8.33 8.13 9.32
CA MET A 10 -8.39 7.29 10.54
C MET A 10 -7.41 6.12 10.48
N LEU A 11 -7.34 5.40 9.35
CA LEU A 11 -6.41 4.28 9.19
C LEU A 11 -4.95 4.72 9.30
N HIS A 12 -4.60 5.85 8.69
CA HIS A 12 -3.26 6.40 8.81
C HIS A 12 -2.94 6.81 10.24
N TYR A 13 -3.87 7.46 10.93
CA TYR A 13 -3.69 7.81 12.33
C TYR A 13 -3.53 6.58 13.24
N GLN A 14 -4.36 5.56 13.06
CA GLN A 14 -4.26 4.31 13.84
C GLN A 14 -2.95 3.57 13.60
N ARG A 15 -2.36 3.68 12.40
CA ARG A 15 -1.15 2.97 12.01
C ARG A 15 0.14 3.72 12.34
N ASP A 16 0.19 5.00 12.00
CA ASP A 16 1.40 5.83 12.00
C ASP A 16 1.31 6.99 13.00
N GLY A 17 0.21 7.10 13.77
CA GLY A 17 0.00 8.21 14.71
C GLY A 17 -0.19 9.55 14.01
N ILE A 18 0.29 10.63 14.63
CA ILE A 18 0.23 11.98 14.04
C ILE A 18 0.97 12.05 12.71
N ASP A 19 2.06 11.29 12.54
CA ASP A 19 2.83 11.24 11.29
C ASP A 19 2.01 10.70 10.11
N GLY A 20 0.99 9.89 10.39
CA GLY A 20 0.04 9.40 9.38
C GLY A 20 -0.86 10.49 8.80
N LEU A 21 -1.02 11.61 9.50
CA LEU A 21 -1.83 12.76 9.09
C LEU A 21 -0.98 13.88 8.45
N SER A 22 0.34 13.75 8.46
CA SER A 22 1.26 14.71 7.86
C SER A 22 1.11 14.75 6.35
N GLU A 23 1.18 15.96 5.78
CA GLU A 23 1.17 16.15 4.33
C GLU A 23 2.32 15.38 3.69
N ALA A 24 2.00 14.62 2.64
CA ALA A 24 2.99 13.86 1.90
C ALA A 24 3.83 14.82 1.04
N THR A 25 4.88 15.39 1.61
CA THR A 25 5.78 16.31 0.88
C THR A 25 6.56 15.62 -0.24
N LYS A 26 6.70 14.29 -0.17
CA LYS A 26 7.40 13.46 -1.15
C LYS A 26 6.66 12.13 -1.38
N ASN A 27 6.78 11.60 -2.59
CA ASN A 27 6.31 10.26 -2.90
C ASN A 27 7.10 9.21 -2.09
N GLN A 28 6.39 8.23 -1.53
CA GLN A 28 7.01 7.11 -0.82
C GLN A 28 7.77 6.23 -1.83
N HIS A 29 9.08 6.11 -1.63
CA HIS A 29 9.92 5.27 -2.48
C HIS A 29 10.04 3.87 -1.87
N TYR A 30 9.55 2.87 -2.58
CA TYR A 30 9.70 1.47 -2.20
C TYR A 30 10.85 0.83 -2.95
N SER A 31 11.76 0.18 -2.23
CA SER A 31 12.88 -0.56 -2.83
C SER A 31 12.38 -1.71 -3.71
N GLN A 32 13.19 -2.12 -4.68
CA GLN A 32 12.88 -3.24 -5.56
C GLN A 32 12.66 -4.54 -4.76
N THR A 33 13.51 -4.78 -3.75
CA THR A 33 13.42 -5.95 -2.86
C THR A 33 12.12 -5.97 -2.07
N PHE A 34 11.66 -4.80 -1.61
CA PHE A 34 10.38 -4.67 -0.92
C PHE A 34 9.20 -4.97 -1.86
N LYS A 35 9.21 -4.42 -3.08
CA LYS A 35 8.17 -4.70 -4.09
C LYS A 35 8.10 -6.20 -4.41
N GLN A 36 9.25 -6.84 -4.64
CA GLN A 36 9.34 -8.27 -4.91
C GLN A 36 8.81 -9.12 -3.75
N LYS A 37 9.12 -8.75 -2.49
CA LYS A 37 8.59 -9.42 -1.31
C LYS A 37 7.06 -9.46 -1.30
N ILE A 38 6.42 -8.33 -1.61
CA ILE A 38 4.95 -8.23 -1.61
C ILE A 38 4.34 -8.99 -2.79
N ILE A 39 4.95 -8.91 -3.98
CA ILE A 39 4.51 -9.68 -5.15
C ILE A 39 4.57 -11.18 -4.88
N ARG A 40 5.67 -11.68 -4.28
CA ARG A 40 5.79 -13.10 -3.90
C ARG A 40 4.73 -13.51 -2.87
N ALA A 41 4.47 -12.68 -1.86
CA ALA A 41 3.40 -12.94 -0.89
C ALA A 41 2.01 -13.03 -1.55
N TYR A 42 1.76 -12.23 -2.59
CA TYR A 42 0.54 -12.32 -3.39
C TYR A 42 0.48 -13.62 -4.21
N LEU A 43 1.58 -13.98 -4.89
CA LEU A 43 1.66 -15.22 -5.70
C LEU A 43 1.51 -16.49 -4.84
N ASN A 44 1.99 -16.45 -3.59
CA ASN A 44 1.82 -17.52 -2.62
C ASN A 44 0.39 -17.61 -2.05
N GLY A 45 -0.51 -16.71 -2.44
CA GLY A 45 -1.89 -16.69 -1.96
C GLY A 45 -2.04 -16.29 -0.49
N GLU A 46 -1.05 -15.63 0.13
CA GLU A 46 -1.09 -15.29 1.56
C GLU A 46 -2.32 -14.45 1.94
N ARG A 47 -2.68 -13.47 1.09
CA ARG A 47 -3.79 -12.54 1.31
C ARG A 47 -4.25 -11.87 0.01
N THR A 48 -5.43 -11.27 0.07
CA THR A 48 -5.92 -10.34 -0.96
C THR A 48 -5.02 -9.11 -1.11
N ILE A 49 -5.12 -8.41 -2.24
CA ILE A 49 -4.39 -7.16 -2.52
C ILE A 49 -4.61 -6.13 -1.39
N GLN A 50 -5.84 -5.99 -0.91
CA GLN A 50 -6.16 -5.09 0.19
C GLN A 50 -5.52 -5.55 1.51
N GLY A 51 -5.56 -6.85 1.79
CA GLY A 51 -4.90 -7.42 2.96
C GLY A 51 -3.39 -7.19 2.96
N LEU A 52 -2.73 -7.36 1.81
CA LEU A 52 -1.30 -7.08 1.65
C LEU A 52 -0.99 -5.59 1.75
N THR A 53 -1.83 -4.74 1.16
CA THR A 53 -1.72 -3.29 1.24
C THR A 53 -1.73 -2.82 2.70
N ASN A 54 -2.66 -3.32 3.49
CA ASN A 54 -2.76 -3.01 4.91
C ASN A 54 -1.58 -3.60 5.71
N LYS A 55 -1.23 -4.88 5.49
CA LYS A 55 -0.12 -5.59 6.19
C LYS A 55 1.22 -4.89 6.00
N TYR A 56 1.50 -4.38 4.80
CA TYR A 56 2.77 -3.78 4.43
C TYR A 56 2.75 -2.24 4.42
N GLY A 57 1.66 -1.63 4.91
CA GLY A 57 1.58 -0.18 5.06
C GLY A 57 1.50 0.62 3.76
N LEU A 58 1.11 -0.01 2.65
CA LEU A 58 0.95 0.67 1.37
C LEU A 58 -0.18 1.72 1.46
N ARG A 59 0.06 2.90 0.90
CA ARG A 59 -0.92 4.01 0.90
C ARG A 59 -2.07 3.81 -0.08
N SER A 60 -1.96 2.85 -1.01
CA SER A 60 -3.02 2.58 -1.98
C SER A 60 -2.91 1.17 -2.55
N THR A 61 -4.06 0.50 -2.61
CA THR A 61 -4.21 -0.80 -3.29
C THR A 61 -3.92 -0.71 -4.79
N SER A 62 -4.15 0.46 -5.40
CA SER A 62 -3.86 0.67 -6.83
C SER A 62 -2.36 0.60 -7.13
N GLN A 63 -1.50 0.99 -6.18
CA GLN A 63 -0.04 0.85 -6.35
C GLN A 63 0.37 -0.61 -6.46
N LEU A 64 -0.16 -1.47 -5.59
CA LEU A 64 0.13 -2.90 -5.63
C LEU A 64 -0.39 -3.56 -6.92
N ARG A 65 -1.60 -3.19 -7.37
CA ARG A 65 -2.11 -3.63 -8.68
C ARG A 65 -1.19 -3.25 -9.83
N ASN A 66 -0.68 -2.02 -9.84
CA ASN A 66 0.23 -1.57 -10.90
C ASN A 66 1.56 -2.34 -10.89
N TRP A 67 2.08 -2.69 -9.71
CA TRP A 67 3.29 -3.53 -9.62
C TRP A 67 3.07 -4.94 -10.15
N LEU A 68 1.91 -5.55 -9.86
CA LEU A 68 1.55 -6.87 -10.38
C LEU A 68 1.38 -6.87 -11.90
N ILE A 69 0.71 -5.85 -12.45
CA ILE A 69 0.57 -5.69 -13.91
C ILE A 69 1.93 -5.57 -14.58
N LYS A 70 2.84 -4.78 -13.99
CA LYS A 70 4.20 -4.65 -14.51
C LYS A 70 4.95 -5.98 -14.47
N TYR A 71 4.88 -6.68 -13.34
CA TYR A 71 5.51 -7.99 -13.18
C TYR A 71 5.01 -9.05 -14.18
N ASN A 72 3.72 -9.04 -14.52
CA ASN A 72 3.14 -9.99 -15.48
C ASN A 72 3.35 -9.60 -16.96
N ARG A 73 3.91 -8.41 -17.23
CA ARG A 73 4.21 -7.93 -18.58
C ARG A 73 5.67 -8.15 -18.99
N ASP A 74 6.50 -8.54 -18.04
CA ASP A 74 7.89 -9.00 -18.25
C ASP A 74 7.89 -10.55 -18.36
#